data_AF-A0A1E7F8I1-F1
#
_entry.id   AF-A0A1E7F8I1-F1
#
_cell.length_a   1.000
_cell.length_b   1.000
_cell.length_c   1.000
_cell.angle_alpha   90.00
_cell.angle_beta   90.00
_cell.angle_gamma   90.00
#
_symmetry.space_group_name_H-M   'P 1'
#
loop_
_entity.id
_entity.type
_entity.pdbx_description
1 polymer ?
#
loop_
_entity_poly.entity_id
_entity_poly.type
_entity_poly.pdbx_seq_one_letter_code
_entity_poly.pdbx_strand_id
1 'polypeptide(L)'
;MSGSDLAPLVAAVLQDRTVAGMIQENNELKNEIDVLQSREKERLLVQITGTNGTPIHYETSFKNAKRYDDDVDDDIYLQFDKGSGDDITTDGFPLSSLNEIEIRLGGVVVQRFNIEDLNIQFDDESYDEKNRMEYIHIAPRPNGSGPIECVHGRIGPLPLGWGQRHTGGDDMVLTNFLELVADENNDLTRQTLIIEELTFREKDVTGIMSFIKK
;
A
#
# COMPACT_ATOMS: atom_id res chain seq x y z
N MET A 1 -52.33 52.79 13.27
CA MET A 1 -51.06 52.15 12.91
C MET A 1 -50.96 52.12 11.40
N SER A 2 -50.01 52.88 10.86
CA SER A 2 -49.78 52.99 9.41
C SER A 2 -49.03 51.74 8.94
N GLY A 3 -49.35 51.21 7.76
CA GLY A 3 -48.61 50.09 7.16
C GLY A 3 -47.10 50.33 7.01
N SER A 4 -46.65 51.59 7.18
CA SER A 4 -45.25 52.00 7.24
C SER A 4 -44.46 51.47 8.44
N ASP A 5 -45.12 51.17 9.58
CA ASP A 5 -44.44 50.69 10.79
C ASP A 5 -44.15 49.17 10.76
N LEU A 6 -44.78 48.44 9.83
CA LEU A 6 -44.62 46.98 9.68
C LEU A 6 -43.51 46.59 8.70
N ALA A 7 -43.09 47.50 7.81
CA ALA A 7 -42.08 47.21 6.79
C ALA A 7 -40.70 46.82 7.38
N PRO A 8 -40.17 47.46 8.44
CA PRO A 8 -38.91 47.05 9.04
C PRO A 8 -38.97 45.66 9.68
N LEU A 9 -40.11 45.31 10.30
CA LEU A 9 -40.33 44.01 10.91
C LEU A 9 -40.40 42.90 9.86
N VAL A 10 -41.14 43.13 8.76
CA VAL A 10 -41.23 42.17 7.65
C VAL A 10 -39.86 41.98 6.99
N ALA A 11 -39.09 43.06 6.79
CA ALA A 11 -37.73 42.98 6.26
C ALA A 11 -36.79 42.16 7.16
N ALA A 12 -36.83 42.39 8.48
CA ALA A 12 -36.04 41.62 9.45
C ALA A 12 -36.40 40.13 9.45
N VAL A 13 -37.70 39.79 9.42
CA VAL A 13 -38.16 38.38 9.37
C VAL A 13 -37.73 37.69 8.07
N LEU A 14 -37.77 38.39 6.93
CA LEU A 14 -37.29 37.85 5.66
C LEU A 14 -35.76 37.66 5.66
N GLN A 15 -35.00 38.58 6.24
CA GLN A 15 -33.55 38.44 6.42
C GLN A 15 -33.22 37.25 7.33
N ASP A 16 -33.87 37.12 8.48
CA ASP A 16 -33.66 36.00 9.40
C ASP A 16 -33.99 34.65 8.74
N ARG A 17 -35.08 34.58 7.97
CA ARG A 17 -35.43 33.37 7.22
C ARG A 17 -34.39 33.04 6.15
N THR A 18 -33.84 34.06 5.48
CA THR A 18 -32.78 33.88 4.48
C THR A 18 -31.49 33.39 5.13
N VAL A 19 -31.10 33.99 6.26
CA VAL A 19 -29.92 33.57 7.04
C VAL A 19 -30.07 32.16 7.57
N ALA A 20 -31.24 31.81 8.12
CA ALA A 20 -31.53 30.45 8.58
C ALA A 20 -31.44 29.43 7.44
N GLY A 21 -31.97 29.76 6.26
CA GLY A 21 -31.83 28.93 5.05
C GLY A 21 -30.38 28.73 4.64
N MET A 22 -29.58 29.80 4.61
CA MET A 22 -28.15 29.72 4.29
C MET A 22 -27.34 28.91 5.32
N ILE A 23 -27.72 28.96 6.60
CA ILE A 23 -27.08 28.15 7.65
C ILE A 23 -27.40 26.67 7.44
N GLN A 24 -28.66 26.34 7.12
CA GLN A 24 -29.06 24.97 6.82
C GLN A 24 -28.31 24.42 5.61
N GLU A 25 -28.27 25.16 4.49
CA GLU A 25 -27.55 24.75 3.29
C GLU A 25 -26.05 24.58 3.56
N ASN A 26 -25.42 25.47 4.32
CA ASN A 26 -24.02 25.31 4.72
C ASN A 26 -23.78 24.03 5.54
N ASN A 27 -24.71 23.64 6.41
CA ASN A 27 -24.59 22.42 7.19
C ASN A 27 -24.77 21.17 6.31
N GLU A 28 -25.70 21.21 5.36
CA GLU A 28 -25.92 20.13 4.40
C GLU A 28 -24.69 19.93 3.50
N LEU A 29 -24.12 21.01 2.96
CA LEU A 29 -22.91 20.97 2.14
C LEU A 29 -21.68 20.47 2.92
N LYS A 30 -21.52 20.89 4.17
CA LYS A 30 -20.43 20.37 5.02
C LYS A 30 -20.54 18.87 5.21
N ASN A 31 -21.74 18.37 5.52
CA ASN A 31 -21.98 16.94 5.67
C ASN A 31 -21.69 16.18 4.37
N GLU A 32 -22.08 16.72 3.21
CA GLU A 32 -21.79 16.10 1.92
C GLU A 32 -20.28 16.03 1.64
N ILE A 33 -19.56 17.12 1.91
CA ILE A 33 -18.09 17.17 1.79
C ILE A 33 -17.44 16.12 2.70
N ASP A 34 -17.87 16.02 3.96
CA ASP A 34 -17.32 15.06 4.91
C ASP A 34 -17.54 13.60 4.46
N VAL A 35 -18.73 13.29 3.94
CA VAL A 35 -19.06 11.97 3.39
C VAL A 35 -18.19 11.66 2.16
N LEU A 36 -18.04 12.62 1.24
CA LEU A 36 -17.22 12.44 0.04
C LEU A 36 -15.74 12.24 0.39
N GLN A 37 -15.21 13.01 1.34
CA GLN A 37 -13.84 12.85 1.81
C GLN A 37 -13.60 11.49 2.47
N SER A 38 -14.57 11.00 3.26
CA SER A 38 -14.46 9.69 3.89
C SER A 38 -14.45 8.57 2.85
N ARG A 39 -15.34 8.62 1.84
CA ARG A 39 -15.39 7.64 0.75
C ARG A 39 -14.12 7.64 -0.09
N GLU A 40 -13.57 8.83 -0.36
CA GLU A 40 -12.32 8.95 -1.11
C GLU A 40 -11.15 8.34 -0.34
N LYS A 41 -11.05 8.59 0.97
CA LYS A 41 -10.01 7.97 1.82
C LYS A 41 -10.09 6.45 1.79
N GLU A 42 -11.29 5.89 1.93
CA GLU A 42 -11.51 4.45 1.88
C GLU A 42 -11.13 3.87 0.51
N ARG A 43 -11.56 4.50 -0.59
CA ARG A 43 -11.27 4.00 -1.95
C ARG A 43 -9.76 3.96 -2.28
N LEU A 44 -8.99 4.89 -1.73
CA LEU A 44 -7.55 5.01 -1.99
C LEU A 44 -6.69 4.25 -0.97
N LEU A 45 -7.34 3.57 -0.03
CA LEU A 45 -6.67 2.79 0.99
C LEU A 45 -6.03 1.56 0.36
N VAL A 46 -4.74 1.36 0.63
CA VAL A 46 -4.01 0.15 0.28
C VAL A 46 -3.62 -0.56 1.55
N GLN A 47 -3.93 -1.84 1.62
CA GLN A 47 -3.61 -2.67 2.77
C GLN A 47 -2.91 -3.96 2.33
N ILE A 48 -1.92 -4.37 3.11
CA ILE A 48 -1.39 -5.74 3.06
C ILE A 48 -1.95 -6.45 4.29
N THR A 49 -2.67 -7.54 4.05
CA THR A 49 -3.49 -8.21 5.07
C THR A 49 -3.27 -9.71 5.05
N GLY A 50 -3.60 -10.39 6.14
CA GLY A 50 -3.84 -11.83 6.13
C GLY A 50 -5.14 -12.20 5.41
N THR A 51 -5.48 -13.48 5.42
CA THR A 51 -6.65 -14.00 4.71
C THR A 51 -7.95 -13.37 5.21
N ASN A 52 -8.81 -12.94 4.29
CA ASN A 52 -10.06 -12.23 4.57
C ASN A 52 -9.87 -10.82 5.18
N GLY A 53 -8.70 -10.21 4.98
CA GLY A 53 -8.47 -8.81 5.36
C GLY A 53 -8.03 -8.62 6.81
N THR A 54 -7.64 -9.69 7.51
CA THR A 54 -7.19 -9.62 8.90
C THR A 54 -6.10 -10.66 9.17
N PRO A 55 -5.05 -10.32 9.94
CA PRO A 55 -4.75 -8.98 10.45
C PRO A 55 -4.31 -8.02 9.32
N ILE A 56 -4.40 -6.72 9.58
CA ILE A 56 -3.80 -5.70 8.71
C ILE A 56 -2.34 -5.56 9.14
N HIS A 57 -1.41 -5.84 8.22
CA HIS A 57 0.02 -5.76 8.48
C HIS A 57 0.60 -4.43 8.05
N TYR A 58 0.15 -3.94 6.89
CA TYR A 58 0.54 -2.63 6.38
C TYR A 58 -0.68 -1.88 5.88
N GLU A 59 -0.67 -0.57 6.08
CA GLU A 59 -1.70 0.33 5.61
C GLU A 59 -1.08 1.62 5.09
N THR A 60 -1.50 2.05 3.92
CA THR A 60 -1.08 3.32 3.32
C THR A 60 -2.17 3.80 2.35
N SER A 61 -1.93 4.93 1.67
CA SER A 61 -2.86 5.47 0.70
C SER A 61 -2.17 5.78 -0.62
N PHE A 62 -2.86 5.54 -1.74
CA PHE A 62 -2.43 6.03 -3.05
C PHE A 62 -2.25 7.56 -3.11
N LYS A 63 -2.81 8.33 -2.16
CA LYS A 63 -2.51 9.77 -2.01
C LYS A 63 -1.02 10.04 -1.73
N ASN A 64 -0.31 9.06 -1.15
CA ASN A 64 1.11 9.14 -0.80
C ASN A 64 2.01 8.48 -1.85
N ALA A 65 1.44 7.97 -2.95
CA ALA A 65 2.21 7.29 -3.97
C ALA A 65 3.06 8.28 -4.78
N LYS A 66 4.26 7.84 -5.17
CA LYS A 66 5.15 8.57 -6.06
C LYS A 66 4.94 8.09 -7.49
N ARG A 67 5.11 9.02 -8.43
CA ARG A 67 5.18 8.76 -9.86
C ARG A 67 6.48 9.36 -10.34
N TYR A 68 7.28 8.58 -11.06
CA TYR A 68 8.46 9.11 -11.74
C TYR A 68 8.06 9.46 -13.16
N ASP A 69 8.43 10.65 -13.60
CA ASP A 69 8.06 11.24 -14.89
C ASP A 69 9.02 10.77 -16.01
N ASP A 70 9.70 9.63 -15.82
CA ASP A 70 10.60 9.08 -16.83
C ASP A 70 9.75 8.32 -17.85
N ASP A 71 9.76 8.81 -19.10
CA ASP A 71 8.91 8.47 -20.26
C ASP A 71 8.84 6.97 -20.67
N VAL A 72 9.39 6.05 -19.89
CA VAL A 72 9.57 4.65 -20.26
C VAL A 72 8.61 3.72 -19.51
N ASP A 73 8.27 4.00 -18.24
CA ASP A 73 7.43 3.12 -17.44
C ASP A 73 6.38 3.90 -16.63
N ASP A 74 5.10 3.67 -16.94
CA ASP A 74 3.95 4.24 -16.23
C ASP A 74 3.74 3.53 -14.86
N ASP A 75 4.72 3.64 -13.97
CA ASP A 75 4.73 2.92 -12.69
C ASP A 75 4.40 3.85 -11.50
N ILE A 76 3.59 3.31 -10.59
CA ILE A 76 3.20 3.98 -9.34
C ILE A 76 3.86 3.28 -8.18
N TYR A 77 4.67 4.03 -7.44
CA TYR A 77 5.46 3.54 -6.32
C TYR A 77 4.79 3.90 -5.00
N LEU A 78 4.53 2.88 -4.18
CA LEU A 78 3.82 3.02 -2.92
C LEU A 78 4.66 2.48 -1.78
N GLN A 79 5.27 3.39 -1.04
CA GLN A 79 6.13 3.09 0.10
C GLN A 79 5.30 2.89 1.36
N PHE A 80 5.68 1.89 2.15
CA PHE A 80 5.16 1.71 3.50
C PHE A 80 6.09 2.37 4.51
N ASP A 81 5.50 2.90 5.57
CA ASP A 81 6.28 3.43 6.68
C ASP A 81 7.03 2.27 7.35
N LYS A 82 8.37 2.37 7.37
CA LYS A 82 9.26 1.31 7.87
C LYS A 82 9.40 1.34 9.40
N GLY A 83 8.71 2.25 10.08
CA GLY A 83 9.11 2.66 11.42
C GLY A 83 10.48 3.37 11.39
N SER A 84 10.95 3.85 12.54
CA SER A 84 12.27 4.49 12.62
C SER A 84 13.38 3.48 12.34
N GLY A 85 14.30 3.81 11.41
CA GLY A 85 15.37 2.93 10.93
C GLY A 85 16.37 2.40 11.98
N ASP A 86 16.26 2.81 13.24
CA ASP A 86 17.05 2.27 14.35
C ASP A 86 16.44 1.00 14.98
N ASP A 87 15.16 0.72 14.69
CA ASP A 87 14.40 -0.39 15.25
C ASP A 87 13.60 -1.07 14.12
N ILE A 88 14.30 -1.86 13.29
CA ILE A 88 13.65 -2.90 12.46
C ILE A 88 13.21 -4.01 13.44
N THR A 89 12.22 -3.70 14.28
CA THR A 89 11.60 -4.67 15.17
C THR A 89 10.27 -5.11 14.58
N THR A 90 10.30 -6.32 14.01
CA THR A 90 9.23 -7.35 14.07
C THR A 90 8.02 -7.36 13.12
N ASP A 91 7.82 -6.46 12.16
CA ASP A 91 6.65 -6.57 11.25
C ASP A 91 6.93 -7.30 9.92
N GLY A 92 7.90 -8.22 9.91
CA GLY A 92 8.16 -9.08 8.74
C GLY A 92 7.23 -10.29 8.69
N PHE A 93 6.79 -10.67 7.49
CA PHE A 93 6.01 -11.88 7.24
C PHE A 93 6.90 -13.12 7.34
N PRO A 94 6.53 -14.15 8.13
CA PRO A 94 7.12 -15.46 7.94
C PRO A 94 6.92 -15.89 6.49
N LEU A 95 7.99 -16.30 5.80
CA LEU A 95 7.86 -16.68 4.38
C LEU A 95 6.86 -17.83 4.17
N SER A 96 6.71 -18.70 5.18
CA SER A 96 5.69 -19.76 5.20
C SER A 96 4.25 -19.24 5.11
N SER A 97 4.00 -17.99 5.47
CA SER A 97 2.66 -17.37 5.48
C SER A 97 2.38 -16.52 4.24
N LEU A 98 3.30 -16.46 3.27
CA LEU A 98 3.10 -15.62 2.08
C LEU A 98 1.84 -15.99 1.30
N ASN A 99 1.48 -17.28 1.22
CA ASN A 99 0.24 -17.75 0.58
C ASN A 99 -1.05 -17.24 1.26
N GLU A 100 -0.95 -16.73 2.48
CA GLU A 100 -2.07 -16.19 3.25
C GLU A 100 -2.20 -14.67 3.12
N ILE A 101 -1.27 -14.01 2.42
CA ILE A 101 -1.21 -12.56 2.27
C ILE A 101 -2.07 -12.11 1.08
N GLU A 102 -2.90 -11.11 1.36
CA GLU A 102 -3.73 -10.41 0.38
C GLU A 102 -3.33 -8.94 0.32
N ILE A 103 -3.13 -8.42 -0.89
CA ILE A 103 -3.01 -6.99 -1.13
C ILE A 103 -4.37 -6.48 -1.55
N ARG A 104 -4.84 -5.45 -0.85
CA ARG A 104 -6.18 -4.88 -0.99
C ARG A 104 -6.10 -3.41 -1.37
N LEU A 105 -6.99 -3.00 -2.26
CA LEU A 105 -7.22 -1.61 -2.67
C LEU A 105 -8.69 -1.29 -2.47
N GLY A 106 -8.99 -0.28 -1.65
CA GLY A 106 -10.37 0.09 -1.33
C GLY A 106 -11.18 -1.04 -0.70
N GLY A 107 -10.52 -1.90 0.09
CA GLY A 107 -11.11 -3.10 0.70
C GLY A 107 -11.24 -4.32 -0.22
N VAL A 108 -10.98 -4.19 -1.52
CA VAL A 108 -11.06 -5.28 -2.50
C VAL A 108 -9.69 -5.95 -2.67
N VAL A 109 -9.64 -7.29 -2.66
CA VAL A 109 -8.40 -8.05 -2.94
C VAL A 109 -8.01 -7.86 -4.40
N VAL A 110 -6.84 -7.28 -4.65
CA VAL A 110 -6.30 -7.04 -6.00
C VAL A 110 -5.15 -7.99 -6.36
N GLN A 111 -4.47 -8.54 -5.36
CA GLN A 111 -3.41 -9.53 -5.56
C GLN A 111 -3.38 -10.48 -4.36
N ARG A 112 -3.11 -11.76 -4.64
CA ARG A 112 -2.70 -12.76 -3.66
C ARG A 112 -1.34 -13.30 -4.05
N PHE A 113 -0.51 -13.60 -3.08
CA PHE A 113 0.77 -14.25 -3.35
C PHE A 113 0.55 -15.75 -3.50
N ASN A 114 1.13 -16.33 -4.55
CA ASN A 114 1.33 -17.77 -4.66
C ASN A 114 2.84 -18.00 -4.63
N ILE A 115 3.37 -18.53 -3.52
CA ILE A 115 4.81 -18.75 -3.30
C ILE A 115 5.46 -19.53 -4.46
N GLU A 116 4.71 -20.45 -5.10
CA GLU A 116 5.19 -21.28 -6.20
C GLU A 116 5.47 -20.48 -7.49
N ASP A 117 4.90 -19.28 -7.62
CA ASP A 117 4.96 -18.42 -8.80
C ASP A 117 5.73 -17.12 -8.58
N LEU A 118 6.43 -16.98 -7.44
CA LEU A 118 7.21 -15.79 -7.12
C LEU A 118 8.67 -16.00 -7.52
N ASN A 119 9.16 -15.13 -8.40
CA ASN A 119 10.59 -14.98 -8.64
C ASN A 119 11.12 -13.89 -7.73
N ILE A 120 12.27 -14.17 -7.11
CA ILE A 120 13.05 -13.24 -6.32
C ILE A 120 14.27 -12.84 -7.15
N GLN A 121 14.48 -11.55 -7.24
CA GLN A 121 15.72 -10.97 -7.73
C GLN A 121 16.42 -10.27 -6.57
N PHE A 122 17.71 -10.57 -6.39
CA PHE A 122 18.55 -9.93 -5.38
C PHE A 122 19.12 -8.63 -5.93
N ASP A 123 19.21 -7.63 -5.06
CA ASP A 123 19.94 -6.40 -5.33
C ASP A 123 21.31 -6.48 -4.62
N ASP A 124 22.32 -6.86 -5.40
CA ASP A 124 23.67 -7.20 -4.94
C ASP A 124 24.38 -6.05 -4.17
N GLU A 125 23.86 -4.82 -4.18
CA GLU A 125 24.45 -3.67 -3.48
C GLU A 125 23.81 -3.34 -2.11
N SER A 126 22.78 -4.08 -1.69
CA SER A 126 21.87 -3.64 -0.62
C SER A 126 21.79 -4.58 0.61
N TYR A 127 22.84 -5.39 0.86
CA TYR A 127 22.93 -6.31 2.01
C TYR A 127 23.20 -5.59 3.34
N ASP A 128 22.36 -5.85 4.34
CA ASP A 128 22.51 -5.40 5.73
C ASP A 128 23.23 -6.46 6.57
N GLU A 129 24.53 -6.28 6.80
CA GLU A 129 25.35 -7.19 7.60
C GLU A 129 24.90 -7.28 9.06
N LYS A 130 24.37 -6.18 9.63
CA LYS A 130 23.98 -6.14 11.05
C LYS A 130 22.77 -7.05 11.30
N ASN A 131 21.77 -6.96 10.43
CA ASN A 131 20.53 -7.73 10.54
C ASN A 131 20.53 -9.01 9.70
N ARG A 132 21.56 -9.21 8.86
CA ARG A 132 21.69 -10.29 7.87
C ARG A 132 20.50 -10.33 6.92
N MET A 133 20.11 -9.18 6.39
CA MET A 133 18.98 -9.07 5.47
C MET A 133 19.42 -8.55 4.12
N GLU A 134 18.88 -9.14 3.06
CA GLU A 134 19.13 -8.68 1.70
C GLU A 134 17.91 -7.99 1.13
N TYR A 135 18.13 -6.92 0.37
CA TYR A 135 17.07 -6.30 -0.40
C TYR A 135 16.74 -7.16 -1.61
N ILE A 136 15.45 -7.30 -1.87
CA ILE A 136 14.94 -8.15 -2.93
C ILE A 136 13.78 -7.47 -3.66
N HIS A 137 13.66 -7.86 -4.92
CA HIS A 137 12.49 -7.61 -5.75
C HIS A 137 11.74 -8.91 -5.94
N ILE A 138 10.44 -8.89 -5.70
CA ILE A 138 9.55 -10.02 -5.99
C ILE A 138 8.65 -9.61 -7.14
N ALA A 139 8.90 -10.19 -8.31
CA ALA A 139 8.03 -10.05 -9.46
C ALA A 139 7.05 -11.23 -9.50
N PRO A 140 5.72 -10.98 -9.46
CA PRO A 140 4.77 -12.00 -9.87
C PRO A 140 5.12 -12.42 -11.30
N ARG A 141 5.10 -13.72 -11.61
CA ARG A 141 5.34 -14.20 -12.97
C ARG A 141 4.46 -13.44 -14.00
N PRO A 142 4.89 -13.32 -15.27
CA PRO A 142 4.19 -12.54 -16.31
C PRO A 142 2.71 -12.90 -16.57
N ASN A 143 2.19 -13.98 -15.98
CA ASN A 143 0.77 -14.36 -16.02
C ASN A 143 -0.01 -14.03 -14.74
N GLY A 144 0.61 -13.34 -13.77
CA GLY A 144 -0.02 -12.86 -12.54
C GLY A 144 -1.08 -11.83 -12.86
N SER A 145 -2.35 -12.19 -12.68
CA SER A 145 -3.52 -11.38 -13.05
C SER A 145 -3.82 -10.29 -12.02
N GLY A 146 -2.89 -9.37 -11.79
CA GLY A 146 -3.08 -8.29 -10.84
C GLY A 146 -2.31 -7.02 -11.18
N PRO A 147 -2.67 -5.90 -10.55
CA PRO A 147 -2.11 -4.58 -10.88
C PRO A 147 -0.71 -4.32 -10.31
N ILE A 148 -0.14 -5.29 -9.60
CA ILE A 148 1.15 -5.17 -8.91
C ILE A 148 2.23 -5.71 -9.82
N GLU A 149 3.17 -4.84 -10.17
CA GLU A 149 4.32 -5.20 -11.00
C GLU A 149 5.43 -5.83 -10.17
N CYS A 150 5.72 -5.24 -9.01
CA CYS A 150 6.83 -5.66 -8.17
C CYS A 150 6.53 -5.37 -6.71
N VAL A 151 7.03 -6.26 -5.85
CA VAL A 151 7.03 -6.10 -4.40
C VAL A 151 8.48 -5.98 -3.96
N HIS A 152 8.82 -4.82 -3.41
CA HIS A 152 10.16 -4.52 -2.92
C HIS A 152 10.20 -4.79 -1.43
N GLY A 153 11.28 -5.44 -0.98
CA GLY A 153 11.38 -5.80 0.42
C GLY A 153 12.76 -6.24 0.83
N ARG A 154 12.86 -6.66 2.10
CA ARG A 154 14.06 -7.28 2.66
C ARG A 154 13.75 -8.66 3.18
N ILE A 155 14.66 -9.60 2.95
CA ILE A 155 14.50 -10.99 3.38
C ILE A 155 15.66 -11.40 4.30
N GLY A 156 15.34 -12.07 5.39
CA GLY A 156 16.34 -12.58 6.32
C GLY A 156 15.75 -12.99 7.67
N PRO A 157 16.59 -13.31 8.67
CA PRO A 157 18.04 -13.31 8.59
C PRO A 157 18.57 -14.45 7.70
N LEU A 158 19.60 -14.15 6.93
CA LEU A 158 20.27 -15.06 6.01
C LEU A 158 21.46 -15.78 6.69
N PRO A 159 21.90 -16.92 6.13
CA PRO A 159 23.07 -17.65 6.62
C PRO A 159 24.31 -16.76 6.76
N LEU A 160 25.21 -17.11 7.67
CA LEU A 160 26.45 -16.35 7.85
C LEU A 160 27.32 -16.44 6.58
N GLY A 161 27.83 -15.29 6.12
CA GLY A 161 28.61 -15.20 4.89
C GLY A 161 27.77 -15.15 3.60
N TRP A 162 26.45 -14.99 3.71
CA TRP A 162 25.55 -14.88 2.56
C TRP A 162 25.89 -13.72 1.63
N GLY A 163 26.06 -12.50 2.16
CA GLY A 163 26.36 -11.29 1.36
C GLY A 163 27.68 -11.32 0.58
N GLN A 164 28.47 -12.41 0.67
CA GLN A 164 29.69 -12.63 -0.13
C GLN A 164 29.48 -13.61 -1.29
N ARG A 165 28.29 -14.21 -1.44
CA ARG A 165 28.03 -15.33 -2.35
C ARG A 165 27.27 -14.96 -3.64
N HIS A 166 26.51 -13.88 -3.64
CA HIS A 166 25.67 -13.50 -4.78
C HIS A 166 26.28 -12.28 -5.48
N THR A 167 27.07 -12.55 -6.51
CA THR A 167 27.64 -11.54 -7.43
C THR A 167 27.03 -11.71 -8.83
N GLY A 168 25.81 -12.24 -8.90
CA GLY A 168 25.31 -12.95 -10.07
C GLY A 168 23.96 -12.52 -10.60
N GLY A 169 23.20 -11.62 -9.95
CA GLY A 169 21.94 -11.08 -10.46
C GLY A 169 20.91 -12.08 -11.01
N ASP A 170 21.00 -13.36 -10.66
CA ASP A 170 20.18 -14.42 -11.25
C ASP A 170 18.84 -14.52 -10.51
N ASP A 171 17.74 -14.43 -11.25
CA ASP A 171 16.39 -14.67 -10.75
C ASP A 171 16.28 -16.09 -10.15
N MET A 172 15.71 -16.19 -8.95
CA MET A 172 15.47 -17.46 -8.27
C MET A 172 14.00 -17.61 -7.89
N VAL A 173 13.41 -18.78 -8.11
CA VAL A 173 12.07 -19.09 -7.58
C VAL A 173 12.13 -19.11 -6.05
N LEU A 174 11.19 -18.45 -5.38
CA LEU A 174 11.15 -18.32 -3.92
C LEU A 174 11.23 -19.67 -3.20
N THR A 175 10.61 -20.73 -3.73
CA THR A 175 10.70 -22.07 -3.14
C THR A 175 12.13 -22.61 -3.11
N ASN A 176 12.90 -22.40 -4.18
CA ASN A 176 14.30 -22.84 -4.25
C ASN A 176 15.16 -22.05 -3.27
N PHE A 177 14.88 -20.76 -3.12
CA PHE A 177 15.54 -19.92 -2.12
C PHE A 177 15.25 -20.40 -0.70
N LEU A 178 14.00 -20.75 -0.40
CA LEU A 178 13.60 -21.29 0.90
C LEU A 178 14.33 -22.58 1.23
N GLU A 179 14.43 -23.52 0.27
CA GLU A 179 15.18 -24.76 0.43
C GLU A 179 16.67 -24.48 0.70
N LEU A 180 17.29 -23.62 -0.10
CA LEU A 180 18.70 -23.24 0.06
C LEU A 180 19.00 -22.65 1.44
N VAL A 181 18.13 -21.76 1.92
CA VAL A 181 18.32 -21.13 3.23
C VAL A 181 18.04 -22.10 4.38
N ALA A 182 17.06 -23.00 4.25
CA ALA A 182 16.74 -24.01 5.25
C ALA A 182 17.90 -24.98 5.47
N ASP A 183 18.49 -25.48 4.38
CA ASP A 183 19.65 -26.39 4.40
C ASP A 183 20.85 -25.76 5.12
N GLU A 184 21.07 -24.46 4.93
CA GLU A 184 22.23 -23.76 5.50
C GLU A 184 22.04 -23.30 6.95
N ASN A 185 20.81 -22.98 7.35
CA ASN A 185 20.48 -22.50 8.70
C ASN A 185 20.10 -23.61 9.69
N ASN A 186 20.09 -24.90 9.26
CA ASN A 186 19.63 -26.04 10.07
C ASN A 186 18.24 -25.83 10.69
N ASP A 187 17.29 -25.21 9.97
CA ASP A 187 15.91 -24.93 10.41
C ASP A 187 15.72 -24.06 11.67
N LEU A 188 16.79 -23.51 12.26
CA LEU A 188 16.72 -22.86 13.58
C LEU A 188 16.20 -21.42 13.56
N THR A 189 16.26 -20.73 12.42
CA THR A 189 15.85 -19.33 12.31
C THR A 189 14.81 -19.17 11.21
N ARG A 190 13.62 -18.68 11.56
CA ARG A 190 12.57 -18.38 10.58
C ARG A 190 12.98 -17.17 9.75
N GLN A 191 12.94 -17.30 8.44
CA GLN A 191 13.11 -16.19 7.52
C GLN A 191 11.83 -15.36 7.48
N THR A 192 12.01 -14.06 7.47
CA THR A 192 10.95 -13.06 7.35
C THR A 192 11.16 -12.19 6.12
N LEU A 193 10.07 -11.85 5.45
CA LEU A 193 9.99 -10.82 4.42
C LEU A 193 9.43 -9.54 5.04
N ILE A 194 10.18 -8.45 4.95
CA ILE A 194 9.70 -7.11 5.26
C ILE A 194 9.34 -6.46 3.92
N ILE A 195 8.07 -6.11 3.73
CA ILE A 195 7.65 -5.39 2.52
C ILE A 195 7.86 -3.90 2.74
N GLU A 196 8.62 -3.29 1.84
CA GLU A 196 9.03 -1.89 1.93
C GLU A 196 8.24 -1.01 0.95
N GLU A 197 7.96 -1.54 -0.25
CA GLU A 197 7.30 -0.79 -1.32
C GLU A 197 6.55 -1.73 -2.27
N LEU A 198 5.46 -1.25 -2.87
CA LEU A 198 4.80 -1.87 -4.01
C LEU A 198 4.95 -0.99 -5.24
N THR A 199 5.24 -1.61 -6.38
CA THR A 199 5.12 -0.98 -7.70
C THR A 199 3.84 -1.48 -8.35
N PHE A 200 3.01 -0.54 -8.80
CA PHE A 200 1.81 -0.82 -9.58
C PHE A 200 1.98 -0.32 -11.00
N ARG A 201 1.52 -1.10 -11.98
CA ARG A 201 1.38 -0.58 -13.35
C ARG A 201 0.19 0.38 -13.40
N GLU A 202 0.41 1.62 -13.80
CA GLU A 202 -0.64 2.65 -13.86
C GLU A 202 -1.80 2.18 -14.72
N LYS A 203 -1.54 1.57 -15.89
CA LYS A 203 -2.60 1.08 -16.80
C LYS A 203 -3.58 0.11 -16.13
N ASP A 204 -3.10 -0.71 -15.18
CA ASP A 204 -3.87 -1.78 -14.56
C ASP A 204 -4.62 -1.29 -13.31
N VAL A 205 -4.15 -0.21 -12.69
CA VAL A 205 -4.91 0.52 -11.67
C VAL A 205 -5.77 1.63 -12.27
N THR A 206 -5.57 2.06 -13.52
CA THR A 206 -6.29 3.20 -14.11
C THR A 206 -7.80 2.97 -14.14
N GLY A 207 -8.28 1.74 -14.36
CA GLY A 207 -9.72 1.42 -14.27
C GLY A 207 -10.28 1.47 -12.83
N ILE A 208 -9.44 1.18 -11.83
CA ILE A 208 -9.78 1.30 -10.41
C ILE A 208 -9.66 2.78 -9.96
N MET A 209 -8.76 3.52 -10.61
CA MET A 209 -8.39 4.91 -10.35
C MET A 209 -9.12 5.91 -11.26
N SER A 210 -9.96 5.48 -12.22
CA SER A 210 -10.59 6.33 -13.25
C SER A 210 -11.58 7.34 -12.69
N PHE A 211 -11.82 7.28 -11.38
CA PHE A 211 -12.62 8.22 -10.62
C PHE A 211 -11.78 9.19 -9.76
N ILE A 212 -10.45 9.22 -9.93
CA ILE A 212 -9.48 10.10 -9.24
C ILE A 212 -9.04 11.26 -10.14
N LYS A 213 -9.11 11.09 -11.46
CA LYS A 213 -8.96 12.24 -12.37
C LYS A 213 -10.17 13.16 -12.17
N LYS A 214 -9.89 14.35 -11.62
CA LYS A 214 -10.81 15.50 -11.61
C LYS A 214 -11.14 15.92 -13.04
#